data_AF-A4P1C5-F1
#
_entry.id   AF-A4P1C5-F1
#
_cell.length_a   1.000
_cell.length_b   1.000
_cell.length_c   1.000
_cell.angle_alpha   90.00
_cell.angle_beta   90.00
_cell.angle_gamma   90.00
#
_symmetry.space_group_name_H-M   'P 1'
#
loop_
_entity.id
_entity.type
_entity.pdbx_description
1 polymer ?
#
loop_
_entity_poly.entity_id
_entity_poly.type
_entity_poly.pdbx_seq_one_letter_code
_entity_poly.pdbx_strand_id
1 'polypeptide(L)'
;MASVGAHKFGVSKSATFLTQADAKKWAEMLEKQLESGKYNEIPDITLDELIDKYLKEVTVTKHGKREERIRLLRLSRTPLAAISLQEIGKAHFRELVI
;
A
#
# COMPACT_ATOMS: atom_id res chain seq x y z
N MET A 1 -21.40 -5.33 -1.81
CA MET A 1 -20.11 -5.00 -1.18
C MET A 1 -19.99 -5.79 0.11
N ALA A 2 -18.91 -6.53 0.29
CA ALA A 2 -18.63 -7.28 1.51
C ALA A 2 -17.66 -6.45 2.39
N SER A 3 -17.91 -6.37 3.68
CA SER A 3 -17.00 -5.76 4.65
C SER A 3 -16.50 -6.85 5.59
N VAL A 4 -15.20 -6.84 5.91
CA VAL A 4 -14.63 -7.76 6.89
C VAL A 4 -13.75 -7.00 7.86
N GLY A 5 -13.90 -7.33 9.14
CA GLY A 5 -13.05 -6.84 10.22
C GLY A 5 -12.16 -7.97 10.73
N ALA A 6 -10.89 -7.69 10.94
CA ALA A 6 -9.94 -8.61 11.55
C ALA A 6 -9.43 -8.01 12.86
N HIS A 7 -9.57 -8.78 13.95
CA HIS A 7 -9.17 -8.39 15.31
C HIS A 7 -8.27 -9.47 15.90
N LYS A 8 -6.96 -9.22 15.98
CA LYS A 8 -6.01 -10.18 16.57
C LYS A 8 -4.76 -9.44 17.08
N PHE A 9 -4.20 -9.90 18.20
CA PHE A 9 -3.02 -9.32 18.86
C PHE A 9 -3.06 -7.80 19.07
N GLY A 10 -4.23 -7.25 19.46
CA GLY A 10 -4.39 -5.81 19.72
C GLY A 10 -4.49 -4.93 18.48
N VAL A 11 -4.46 -5.51 17.27
CA VAL A 11 -4.62 -4.77 16.02
C VAL A 11 -6.01 -4.99 15.42
N SER A 12 -6.66 -3.90 15.04
CA SER A 12 -7.99 -3.86 14.42
C SER A 12 -7.91 -3.20 13.05
N LYS A 13 -8.27 -3.95 12.00
CA LYS A 13 -8.36 -3.43 10.62
C LYS A 13 -9.66 -3.88 9.98
N SER A 14 -10.25 -3.00 9.18
CA SER A 14 -11.41 -3.29 8.36
C SER A 14 -11.16 -2.86 6.91
N ALA A 15 -11.68 -3.64 5.97
CA ALA A 15 -11.60 -3.33 4.55
C ALA A 15 -12.87 -3.80 3.83
N THR A 16 -13.21 -3.10 2.74
CA THR A 16 -14.40 -3.35 1.93
C THR A 16 -14.00 -3.94 0.59
N PHE A 17 -14.68 -5.00 0.18
CA PHE A 17 -14.39 -5.77 -1.03
C PHE A 17 -15.61 -5.88 -1.93
N LEU A 18 -15.35 -6.09 -3.22
CA LEU A 18 -16.40 -6.35 -4.20
C LEU A 18 -17.03 -7.73 -3.98
N THR A 19 -16.23 -8.73 -3.62
CA THR A 19 -16.69 -10.11 -3.39
C THR A 19 -16.39 -10.59 -1.97
N GLN A 20 -17.22 -11.51 -1.47
CA GLN A 20 -17.01 -12.15 -0.16
C GLN A 20 -15.75 -13.04 -0.15
N ALA A 21 -15.39 -13.62 -1.28
CA ALA A 21 -14.19 -14.45 -1.43
C ALA A 21 -12.91 -13.62 -1.24
N ASP A 22 -12.85 -12.41 -1.82
CA ASP A 22 -11.72 -11.49 -1.64
C ASP A 22 -11.62 -11.01 -0.20
N ALA A 23 -12.78 -10.74 0.43
CA ALA A 23 -12.84 -10.34 1.83
C ALA A 23 -12.26 -11.43 2.75
N LYS A 24 -12.66 -12.70 2.52
CA LYS A 24 -12.15 -13.83 3.30
C LYS A 24 -10.64 -14.05 3.10
N LYS A 25 -10.16 -14.00 1.85
CA LYS A 25 -8.73 -14.10 1.54
C LYS A 25 -7.91 -13.01 2.22
N TRP A 26 -8.43 -11.78 2.24
CA TRP A 26 -7.76 -10.67 2.92
C TRP A 26 -7.69 -10.88 4.43
N ALA A 27 -8.77 -11.33 5.07
CA ALA A 27 -8.78 -11.63 6.50
C ALA A 27 -7.75 -12.73 6.85
N GLU A 28 -7.75 -13.82 6.08
CA GLU A 28 -6.80 -14.93 6.27
C GLU A 28 -5.34 -14.50 6.05
N MET A 29 -5.08 -13.66 5.03
CA MET A 29 -3.75 -13.09 4.80
C MET A 29 -3.31 -12.23 5.98
N LEU A 30 -4.20 -11.39 6.50
CA LEU A 30 -3.91 -10.47 7.60
C LEU A 30 -3.66 -11.24 8.91
N GLU A 31 -4.44 -12.29 9.18
CA GLU A 31 -4.22 -13.18 10.32
C GLU A 31 -2.89 -13.93 10.23
N LYS A 32 -2.52 -14.44 9.05
CA LYS A 32 -1.22 -15.08 8.83
C LYS A 32 -0.05 -14.11 9.02
N GLN A 33 -0.18 -12.87 8.54
CA GLN A 33 0.83 -11.84 8.76
C GLN A 33 1.01 -11.55 10.24
N LEU A 34 -0.11 -11.40 10.98
CA LEU A 34 -0.13 -11.22 12.43
C LEU A 34 0.54 -12.38 13.19
N GLU A 35 0.24 -13.62 12.84
CA GLU A 35 0.86 -14.81 13.46
C GLU A 35 2.34 -14.95 13.15
N SER A 36 2.76 -14.59 11.93
CA SER A 36 4.16 -14.73 11.50
C SER A 36 5.11 -13.70 12.14
N GLY A 37 4.60 -12.73 12.91
CA GLY A 37 5.38 -11.60 13.42
C GLY A 37 5.79 -10.58 12.37
N LYS A 38 5.59 -10.86 11.07
CA LYS A 38 5.87 -9.97 9.94
C LYS A 38 4.84 -8.85 9.77
N TYR A 39 3.88 -8.77 10.69
CA TYR A 39 2.87 -7.74 10.68
C TYR A 39 3.50 -6.39 10.98
N ASN A 40 3.46 -5.49 9.99
CA ASN A 40 4.15 -4.20 9.95
C ASN A 40 5.65 -4.25 9.65
N GLU A 41 6.20 -5.31 9.07
CA GLU A 41 7.52 -5.21 8.45
C GLU A 41 7.43 -4.22 7.29
N ILE A 42 8.16 -3.11 7.41
CA ILE A 42 8.34 -2.17 6.31
C ILE A 42 9.18 -2.90 5.26
N PRO A 43 8.65 -3.11 4.04
CA PRO A 43 9.36 -3.87 3.03
C PRO A 43 10.66 -3.16 2.65
N ASP A 44 11.71 -3.94 2.43
CA ASP A 44 13.01 -3.46 1.96
C ASP A 44 12.96 -3.21 0.44
N ILE A 45 12.22 -2.15 0.08
CA ILE A 45 12.07 -1.66 -1.29
C ILE A 45 12.10 -0.13 -1.28
N THR A 46 12.37 0.46 -2.44
CA THR A 46 12.29 1.90 -2.65
C THR A 46 10.84 2.37 -2.83
N LEU A 47 10.62 3.67 -2.68
CA LEU A 47 9.32 4.28 -2.98
C LEU A 47 8.93 4.11 -4.46
N ASP A 48 9.88 4.14 -5.40
CA ASP A 48 9.61 3.92 -6.82
C ASP A 48 9.04 2.53 -7.09
N GLU A 49 9.65 1.49 -6.52
CA GLU A 49 9.19 0.10 -6.64
C GLU A 49 7.78 -0.07 -6.05
N LEU A 50 7.50 0.58 -4.92
CA LEU A 50 6.16 0.61 -4.35
C LEU A 50 5.15 1.27 -5.29
N ILE A 51 5.51 2.42 -5.88
CA ILE A 51 4.66 3.14 -6.83
C ILE A 51 4.37 2.28 -8.06
N ASP A 52 5.39 1.67 -8.66
CA ASP A 52 5.23 0.81 -9.84
C ASP A 52 4.30 -0.39 -9.55
N LYS A 53 4.52 -1.06 -8.41
CA LYS A 53 3.63 -2.15 -7.97
C LYS A 53 2.20 -1.68 -7.77
N TYR A 54 2.00 -0.55 -7.10
CA TYR A 54 0.67 0.02 -6.88
C TYR A 54 -0.02 0.41 -8.19
N LEU A 55 0.73 0.96 -9.15
CA LEU A 55 0.22 1.29 -10.48
C LEU A 55 -0.26 0.05 -11.24
N LYS A 56 0.45 -1.07 -11.12
CA LYS A 56 0.15 -2.33 -11.82
C LYS A 56 -0.99 -3.12 -11.17
N GLU A 57 -1.05 -3.16 -9.84
CA GLU A 57 -1.99 -4.01 -9.10
C GLU A 57 -3.27 -3.26 -8.71
N VAL A 58 -3.16 -1.99 -8.31
CA VAL A 58 -4.27 -1.25 -7.72
C VAL A 58 -4.82 -0.21 -8.68
N THR A 59 -3.98 0.71 -9.18
CA THR A 59 -4.45 1.84 -9.99
C THR A 59 -5.19 1.39 -11.26
N VAL A 60 -4.79 0.28 -11.90
CA VAL A 60 -5.48 -0.24 -13.10
C VAL A 60 -6.97 -0.52 -12.91
N THR A 61 -7.40 -0.84 -11.69
CA THR A 61 -8.79 -1.19 -11.35
C THR A 61 -9.66 0.03 -11.01
N LYS A 62 -9.05 1.20 -10.78
CA LYS A 62 -9.76 2.40 -10.35
C LYS A 62 -10.41 3.15 -11.52
N HIS A 63 -11.51 3.84 -11.24
CA HIS A 63 -12.17 4.74 -12.19
C HIS A 63 -11.25 5.91 -12.61
N GLY A 64 -10.59 6.56 -11.64
CA GLY A 64 -9.65 7.68 -11.86
C GLY A 64 -8.21 7.27 -12.17
N LYS A 65 -8.02 6.12 -12.84
CA LYS A 65 -6.69 5.51 -13.05
C LYS A 65 -5.72 6.37 -13.86
N ARG A 66 -6.23 7.17 -14.79
CA ARG A 66 -5.40 8.00 -15.67
C ARG A 66 -4.75 9.13 -14.88
N GLU A 67 -5.54 9.87 -14.12
CA GLU A 67 -5.12 11.01 -13.32
C GLU A 67 -4.19 10.56 -12.20
N GLU A 68 -4.54 9.47 -11.52
CA GLU A 68 -3.70 8.87 -10.48
C GLU A 68 -2.35 8.41 -11.04
N ARG A 69 -2.36 7.73 -12.19
CA ARG A 69 -1.12 7.31 -12.87
C ARG A 69 -0.21 8.49 -13.18
N ILE A 70 -0.75 9.59 -13.70
CA ILE A 70 0.04 10.79 -14.02
C ILE A 70 0.71 11.36 -12.76
N ARG A 71 -0.02 11.48 -11.65
CA ARG A 71 0.53 12.02 -10.40
C ARG A 71 1.58 11.10 -9.79
N LEU A 72 1.33 9.80 -9.76
CA LEU A 72 2.28 8.81 -9.22
C LEU A 72 3.54 8.71 -10.09
N LEU A 73 3.43 8.77 -11.41
CA LEU A 73 4.59 8.84 -12.31
C LEU A 73 5.36 10.17 -12.22
N ARG A 74 4.71 11.25 -11.77
CA ARG A 74 5.42 12.49 -11.46
C ARG A 74 6.22 12.31 -10.16
N LEU A 75 5.60 11.72 -9.14
CA LEU A 75 6.26 11.45 -7.86
C LEU A 75 7.45 10.50 -8.03
N SER A 76 7.34 9.47 -8.87
CA SER A 76 8.42 8.52 -9.15
C SER A 76 9.66 9.15 -9.79
N ARG A 77 9.53 10.34 -10.38
CA ARG A 77 10.63 11.09 -11.00
C ARG A 77 11.33 12.05 -10.04
N THR A 78 10.89 12.11 -8.79
CA THR A 78 11.49 12.97 -7.76
C THR A 78 12.60 12.21 -7.03
N PRO A 79 13.56 12.90 -6.38
CA PRO A 79 14.58 12.26 -5.55
C PRO A 79 14.01 11.38 -4.43
N LEU A 80 12.80 11.69 -3.97
CA LEU A 80 12.07 10.91 -2.97
C LEU A 80 11.85 9.45 -3.40
N ALA A 81 11.67 9.21 -4.70
CA ALA A 81 11.36 7.89 -5.23
C ALA A 81 12.49 6.88 -5.02
N ALA A 82 13.74 7.33 -4.96
CA ALA A 82 14.91 6.49 -4.76
C ALA A 82 15.14 6.08 -3.29
N ILE A 83 14.37 6.64 -2.34
CA ILE A 83 14.58 6.40 -0.90
C ILE A 83 13.93 5.07 -0.51
N SER A 84 14.66 4.28 0.29
CA SER A 84 14.13 3.05 0.89
C SER A 84 12.96 3.38 1.81
N LEU A 85 11.90 2.57 1.78
CA LEU A 85 10.76 2.74 2.68
C LEU A 85 11.14 2.59 4.15
N GLN A 86 12.24 1.89 4.47
CA GLN A 86 12.76 1.78 5.83
C GLN A 86 13.36 3.10 6.34
N GLU A 87 13.83 3.95 5.42
CA GLU A 87 14.52 5.21 5.73
C GLU A 87 13.63 6.44 5.45
N ILE A 88 12.55 6.27 4.69
CA ILE A 88 11.68 7.38 4.30
C ILE A 88 11.04 8.03 5.54
N GLY A 89 11.01 9.35 5.56
CA GLY A 89 10.69 10.11 6.76
C GLY A 89 10.43 11.57 6.44
N LYS A 90 9.91 12.32 7.42
CA LYS A 90 9.41 13.69 7.23
C LYS A 90 10.40 14.63 6.54
N ALA A 91 11.70 14.49 6.81
CA ALA A 91 12.75 15.34 6.22
C ALA A 91 12.77 15.23 4.68
N HIS A 92 12.55 14.03 4.15
CA HIS A 92 12.62 13.74 2.72
C HIS A 92 11.47 14.38 1.91
N PHE A 93 10.34 14.70 2.56
CA PHE A 93 9.18 15.32 1.91
C PHE A 93 9.27 16.85 1.82
N ARG A 94 10.25 17.49 2.46
CA ARG A 94 10.35 18.97 2.51
C ARG A 94 10.62 19.62 1.15
N GLU A 95 11.23 18.89 0.23
CA GLU A 95 11.66 19.41 -1.08
C GLU A 95 10.70 19.04 -2.22
N LEU A 96 9.56 18.41 -1.90
CA LEU A 96 8.56 18.06 -2.90
C LEU A 96 7.79 19.29 -3.36
N VAL A 97 8.12 19.75 -4.56
CA VAL A 97 7.27 20.63 -5.36
C VAL A 97 6.62 19.76 -6.44
N ILE A 98 5.35 19.39 -6.25
CA ILE A 98 4.58 18.49 -7.14
C ILE A 98 3.54 19.26 -7.94
#